data_AF-A0A836VZP3-F1
#
_entry.id   AF-A0A836VZP3-F1
#
_cell.length_a   1.000
_cell.length_b   1.000
_cell.length_c   1.000
_cell.angle_alpha   90.00
_cell.angle_beta   90.00
_cell.angle_gamma   90.00
#
_symmetry.space_group_name_H-M   'P 1'
#
loop_
_entity.id
_entity.type
_entity.pdbx_description
1 polymer ?
#
loop_
_entity_poly.entity_id
_entity_poly.type
_entity_poly.pdbx_seq_one_letter_code
_entity_poly.pdbx_strand_id
1 'polypeptide(L)'
;MSRNQFARALRAEGIPCSTGYRPLNNEKFLAGALHSRGDVRVYGKKAIHAWPERNNCPGNDRLCEEAVWFTQRMLLGPPSDMDEIAEAI
;
A
#
# COMPACT_ATOMS: atom_id res chain seq x y z
N MET A 1 14.67 -7.31 -8.49
CA MET A 1 14.99 -6.50 -7.30
C MET A 1 13.73 -6.35 -6.46
N SER A 2 13.80 -6.33 -5.12
CA SER A 2 12.61 -6.08 -4.28
C SER A 2 12.21 -4.60 -4.30
N ARG A 3 10.93 -4.28 -4.03
CA ARG A 3 10.46 -2.89 -3.92
C ARG A 3 11.29 -2.04 -2.97
N ASN A 4 11.68 -2.58 -1.81
CA ASN A 4 12.48 -1.84 -0.84
C ASN A 4 13.89 -1.55 -1.35
N GLN A 5 14.49 -2.47 -2.11
CA GLN A 5 15.77 -2.25 -2.76
C GLN A 5 15.64 -1.20 -3.88
N PHE A 6 14.58 -1.26 -4.70
CA PHE A 6 14.30 -0.26 -5.75
C PHE A 6 14.09 1.13 -5.15
N ALA A 7 13.26 1.25 -4.11
CA ALA A 7 13.03 2.51 -3.41
C ALA A 7 14.31 3.08 -2.77
N ARG A 8 15.20 2.21 -2.26
CA ARG A 8 16.49 2.63 -1.72
C ARG A 8 17.43 3.12 -2.82
N ALA A 9 17.42 2.50 -4.00
CA ALA A 9 18.22 2.93 -5.15
C ALA A 9 17.76 4.30 -5.65
N LEU A 10 16.46 4.51 -5.88
CA LEU A 10 15.92 5.83 -6.28
C LEU A 10 16.30 6.95 -5.30
N ARG A 11 16.22 6.68 -4.00
CA ARG A 11 16.62 7.67 -2.97
C ARG A 11 18.12 7.97 -3.01
N ALA A 12 18.96 7.02 -3.43
CA ALA A 12 20.40 7.24 -3.58
C ALA A 12 20.72 8.16 -4.78
N GLU A 13 19.91 8.11 -5.84
CA GLU A 13 19.94 9.06 -6.97
C GLU A 13 19.32 10.43 -6.62
N GLY A 14 18.95 10.65 -5.36
CA GLY A 14 18.34 11.91 -4.92
C GLY A 14 16.84 12.02 -5.20
N ILE A 15 16.18 10.97 -5.70
CA ILE A 15 14.76 10.96 -6.02
C ILE A 15 13.96 10.42 -4.81
N PRO A 16 13.25 11.27 -4.05
CA PRO A 16 12.49 10.81 -2.91
C PRO A 16 11.28 9.98 -3.35
N CYS A 17 11.12 8.79 -2.80
CA CYS A 17 9.93 7.97 -3.03
C CYS A 17 9.43 7.31 -1.75
N SER A 18 8.14 7.00 -1.70
CA SER A 18 7.51 6.22 -0.64
C SER A 18 7.17 4.82 -1.12
N THR A 19 7.21 3.84 -0.22
CA THR A 19 6.67 2.50 -0.49
C THR A 19 5.14 2.48 -0.51
N GLY A 20 4.48 3.57 -0.11
CA GLY A 20 3.02 3.66 -0.08
C GLY A 20 2.40 2.81 1.02
N TYR A 21 1.19 2.33 0.76
CA TYR A 21 0.42 1.52 1.70
C TYR A 21 0.95 0.08 1.84
N ARG A 22 0.51 -0.54 2.93
CA ARG A 22 0.60 -1.99 3.16
C ARG A 22 -0.81 -2.60 3.04
N PRO A 23 -0.94 -3.92 2.92
CA PRO A 23 -2.23 -4.59 2.83
C PRO A 23 -3.09 -4.39 4.09
N LEU A 24 -3.82 -3.28 4.15
CA LEU A 24 -4.64 -2.89 5.31
C LEU A 24 -5.65 -3.98 5.64
N ASN A 25 -6.22 -4.61 4.61
CA ASN A 25 -7.19 -5.71 4.71
C ASN A 25 -6.67 -6.91 5.53
N ASN A 26 -5.34 -7.04 5.70
CA ASN A 26 -4.69 -8.11 6.44
C ASN A 26 -4.19 -7.68 7.85
N GLU A 27 -4.43 -6.43 8.25
CA GLU A 27 -3.96 -5.92 9.54
C GLU A 27 -4.74 -6.53 10.71
N LYS A 28 -3.99 -6.98 11.74
CA LYS A 28 -4.55 -7.73 12.88
C LYS A 28 -5.59 -6.97 13.67
N PHE A 29 -5.48 -5.64 13.72
CA PHE A 29 -6.43 -4.82 14.47
C PHE A 29 -7.83 -4.84 13.85
N LEU A 30 -7.96 -5.01 12.52
CA LEU A 30 -9.25 -5.17 11.86
C LEU A 30 -9.92 -6.47 12.28
N ALA A 31 -9.16 -7.57 12.31
CA ALA A 31 -9.68 -8.83 12.82
C ALA A 31 -10.13 -8.69 14.28
N GLY A 32 -9.35 -8.00 15.12
CA GLY A 32 -9.73 -7.72 16.51
C GLY A 32 -11.02 -6.90 16.63
N ALA A 33 -11.17 -5.86 15.82
CA ALA A 33 -12.38 -5.04 15.78
C ALA A 33 -13.60 -5.88 15.37
N LEU A 34 -13.53 -6.62 14.27
CA LEU A 34 -14.64 -7.44 13.77
C LEU A 34 -15.13 -8.48 14.79
N HIS A 35 -14.25 -8.98 15.67
CA HIS A 35 -14.61 -9.93 16.73
C HIS A 35 -15.08 -9.27 18.02
N SER A 36 -15.17 -7.94 18.06
CA SER A 36 -15.70 -7.19 19.20
C SER A 36 -17.18 -7.54 19.44
N ARG A 37 -17.64 -7.38 20.69
CA ARG A 37 -19.05 -7.62 21.03
C ARG A 37 -20.01 -6.72 20.22
N GLY A 38 -19.58 -5.50 19.92
CA GLY A 38 -20.37 -4.54 19.14
C GLY A 38 -20.54 -5.02 17.70
N ASP A 39 -19.43 -5.33 17.03
CA ASP A 39 -19.44 -5.74 15.63
C ASP A 39 -20.10 -7.10 15.43
N VAL A 40 -19.88 -8.05 16.33
CA VAL A 40 -20.60 -9.35 16.31
C VAL A 40 -22.11 -9.16 16.47
N ARG A 41 -22.56 -8.20 17.27
CA ARG A 41 -24.00 -7.91 17.44
C ARG A 41 -24.60 -7.27 16.18
N VAL A 42 -23.86 -6.39 15.51
CA VAL A 42 -24.34 -5.67 14.32
C VAL A 42 -24.31 -6.55 13.08
N TYR A 43 -23.20 -7.23 12.82
CA TYR A 43 -22.97 -7.95 11.57
C TYR A 43 -23.23 -9.46 11.67
N GLY A 44 -23.19 -10.03 12.89
CA GLY A 44 -23.41 -11.44 13.14
C GLY A 44 -22.18 -12.31 12.86
N LYS A 45 -22.07 -13.42 13.60
CA LYS A 45 -20.93 -14.36 13.52
C LYS A 45 -20.69 -14.92 12.12
N LYS A 46 -21.76 -15.21 11.37
CA LYS A 46 -21.67 -15.76 10.01
C LYS A 46 -20.97 -14.79 9.06
N ALA A 47 -21.31 -13.50 9.11
CA ALA A 47 -20.72 -12.49 8.24
C ALA A 47 -19.24 -12.27 8.57
N ILE A 48 -18.90 -12.23 9.86
CA ILE A 48 -17.51 -12.09 10.32
C ILE A 48 -16.66 -13.30 9.93
N HIS A 49 -17.20 -14.52 10.05
CA HIS A 49 -16.47 -15.73 9.65
C HIS A 49 -16.23 -15.79 8.13
N ALA A 50 -17.18 -15.30 7.32
CA ALA A 50 -17.03 -15.22 5.87
C ALA A 50 -16.20 -14.01 5.40
N TRP A 51 -15.81 -13.11 6.32
CA TRP A 51 -15.09 -11.88 5.98
C TRP A 51 -13.74 -12.13 5.29
N PRO A 52 -12.86 -13.03 5.77
CA PRO A 52 -11.53 -13.20 5.17
C PRO A 52 -11.58 -13.56 3.68
N GLU A 53 -12.52 -14.43 3.29
CA GLU A 53 -12.70 -14.82 1.90
C GLU A 53 -13.16 -13.64 1.04
N ARG A 54 -14.13 -12.86 1.53
CA ARG A 54 -14.65 -11.66 0.85
C ARG A 54 -13.64 -10.51 0.78
N ASN A 55 -12.68 -10.50 1.70
CA ASN A 55 -11.66 -9.47 1.86
C ASN A 55 -10.30 -9.90 1.27
N ASN A 56 -10.30 -10.98 0.49
CA ASN A 56 -9.14 -11.42 -0.27
C ASN A 56 -8.98 -10.51 -1.50
N CYS A 57 -7.92 -9.71 -1.50
CA CYS A 57 -7.70 -8.65 -2.49
C CYS A 57 -6.34 -8.81 -3.18
N PRO A 58 -6.16 -9.80 -4.08
CA PRO A 58 -4.86 -10.12 -4.66
C PRO A 58 -4.25 -8.96 -5.47
N GLY A 59 -5.07 -8.11 -6.09
CA GLY A 59 -4.59 -6.90 -6.77
C GLY A 59 -4.03 -5.85 -5.79
N ASN A 60 -4.64 -5.72 -4.60
CA ASN A 60 -4.13 -4.85 -3.55
C ASN A 60 -2.82 -5.39 -2.97
N ASP A 61 -2.73 -6.70 -2.78
CA ASP A 61 -1.51 -7.34 -2.28
C ASP A 61 -0.35 -7.08 -3.24
N ARG A 62 -0.56 -7.31 -4.54
CA ARG A 62 0.43 -7.02 -5.59
C ARG A 62 0.83 -5.54 -5.62
N LEU A 63 -0.14 -4.63 -5.57
CA LEU A 63 0.13 -3.18 -5.53
C LEU A 63 0.99 -2.82 -4.30
N CYS A 64 0.65 -3.35 -3.13
CA CYS A 64 1.37 -3.13 -1.88
C CYS A 64 2.76 -3.81 -1.84
N GLU A 65 3.07 -4.70 -2.78
CA GLU A 65 4.37 -5.35 -2.90
C GLU A 65 5.26 -4.69 -3.96
N GLU A 66 4.68 -4.19 -5.05
CA GLU A 66 5.40 -3.75 -6.24
C GLU A 66 5.47 -2.21 -6.40
N ALA A 67 4.50 -1.46 -5.89
CA ALA A 67 4.39 -0.03 -6.20
C ALA A 67 5.27 0.88 -5.32
N VAL A 68 5.78 1.95 -5.91
CA VAL A 68 6.37 3.11 -5.22
C VAL A 68 5.63 4.38 -5.62
N TRP A 69 5.65 5.38 -4.74
CA TRP A 69 4.94 6.64 -4.95
C TRP A 69 5.89 7.82 -4.97
N PHE A 70 5.64 8.73 -5.90
CA PHE A 70 6.16 10.09 -5.88
C PHE A 70 5.10 11.01 -5.31
N THR A 71 5.52 11.96 -4.48
CA THR A 71 4.58 12.90 -3.87
C THR A 71 4.31 14.06 -4.81
N GLN A 72 3.10 14.62 -4.77
CA GLN A 72 2.63 15.65 -5.69
C GLN A 72 3.57 16.86 -5.83
N ARG A 73 4.34 17.21 -4.79
CA ARG A 73 5.27 18.34 -4.82
C ARG A 73 6.43 18.12 -5.79
N MET A 74 6.80 16.88 -6.06
CA MET A 74 7.83 16.55 -7.05
C MET A 74 7.37 16.90 -8.47
N LEU A 75 6.05 16.91 -8.71
CA LEU A 75 5.46 17.18 -10.02
C LEU A 75 5.24 18.69 -10.28
N LEU A 76 5.74 19.56 -9.40
CA LEU A 76 5.61 21.02 -9.51
C LEU A 76 6.89 21.68 -10.07
N GLY A 77 7.93 20.90 -10.33
CA GLY A 77 9.17 21.36 -10.95
C GLY A 77 9.05 21.58 -12.47
N PRO A 78 10.12 22.02 -13.14
CA PRO A 78 10.17 22.05 -14.59
C PRO A 78 10.03 20.64 -15.19
N PRO A 79 9.64 20.51 -16.47
CA PRO A 79 9.51 19.21 -17.14
C PRO A 79 10.78 18.34 -17.06
N SER A 80 11.96 18.95 -17.04
CA SER A 80 13.25 18.24 -16.89
C SER A 80 13.33 17.40 -15.62
N ASP A 81 12.66 17.79 -14.54
CA ASP A 81 12.63 17.00 -13.30
C ASP A 81 11.93 15.65 -13.53
N MET A 82 10.95 15.59 -14.46
CA MET A 82 10.28 14.33 -14.82
C MET A 82 11.17 13.46 -15.69
N ASP A 83 12.00 14.08 -16.54
CA ASP A 83 12.99 13.38 -17.37
C ASP A 83 14.04 12.71 -16.48
N GLU A 84 14.57 13.43 -15.48
CA GLU A 84 15.52 12.87 -14.50
C GLU A 84 14.91 11.69 -13.71
N ILE A 85 13.63 11.78 -13.33
CA ILE A 85 12.92 10.68 -12.68
C ILE A 85 12.82 9.46 -13.61
N ALA A 86 12.54 9.68 -14.90
CA ALA A 86 12.41 8.60 -15.88
C ALA A 86 13.76 7.94 -16.21
N GLU A 87 14.85 8.71 -16.29
CA GLU A 87 16.20 8.20 -16.55
C GLU A 87 16.74 7.31 -15.40
N ALA A 88 16.29 7.55 -14.17
CA ALA A 88 16.69 6.78 -13.00
C ALA A 88 15.94 5.44 -12.81
N ILE A 89 14.92 5.15 -13.63
CA ILE A 89 14.07 3.94 -13.56
C ILE A 89 14.56 2.88 -14.55
#